data_AF-A0A2Z6CTY4-F1
#
_entry.id   AF-A0A2Z6CTY4-F1
#
_cell.length_a   1.000
_cell.length_b   1.000
_cell.length_c   1.000
_cell.angle_alpha   90.00
_cell.angle_beta   90.00
_cell.angle_gamma   90.00
#
_symmetry.space_group_name_H-M   'P 1'
#
loop_
_entity.id
_entity.type
_entity.pdbx_description
1 polymer ?
#
loop_
_entity_poly.entity_id
_entity_poly.type
_entity_poly.pdbx_seq_one_letter_code
_entity_poly.pdbx_strand_id
1 'polypeptide(L)'
;MSLFARNSSLNNASQIIAIYQNSPSSLRREILLSAYSQNMGDWIRELKESYTIMDIWCKRAFIIASTTLPVEERKFFLDYVKDNSLLNDILIKWAKSK
;
A
#
# COMPACT_ATOMS: atom_id res chain seq x y z
N MET A 1 20.40 2.79 -0.09
CA MET A 1 20.14 2.11 1.20
C MET A 1 18.63 1.95 1.34
N SER A 2 18.15 0.73 1.63
CA SER A 2 16.74 0.51 1.95
C SER A 2 16.48 1.02 3.37
N LEU A 3 15.51 1.93 3.53
CA LEU A 3 15.03 2.43 4.83
C LEU A 3 14.45 1.31 5.73
N PHE A 4 14.35 0.09 5.21
CA PHE A 4 13.73 -1.07 5.84
C PHE A 4 14.65 -2.30 5.77
N ALA A 5 15.97 -2.09 5.86
CA ALA A 5 16.90 -3.19 6.12
C ALA A 5 16.47 -3.91 7.41
N ARG A 6 16.15 -5.20 7.29
CA ARG A 6 15.64 -6.08 8.35
C ARG A 6 16.52 -6.00 9.60
N ASN A 7 16.10 -5.18 10.55
CA ASN A 7 16.57 -5.26 11.91
C ASN A 7 15.32 -5.31 12.79
N SER A 8 15.10 -6.46 13.43
CA SER A 8 13.98 -6.68 14.35
C SER A 8 13.99 -5.71 15.54
N SER A 9 15.08 -4.95 15.74
CA SER A 9 15.22 -3.88 16.73
C SER A 9 14.93 -2.46 16.21
N LEU A 10 14.65 -2.28 14.91
CA LEU A 10 14.33 -0.97 14.29
C LEU A 10 12.84 -0.91 13.94
N ASN A 11 11.99 -1.02 14.95
CA ASN A 11 10.54 -0.84 14.78
C ASN A 11 10.20 0.65 14.56
N ASN A 12 10.68 1.22 13.45
CA ASN A 12 10.41 2.61 13.04
C ASN A 12 9.05 2.74 12.35
N ALA A 13 8.24 1.68 12.32
CA ALA A 13 6.92 1.67 11.72
C ALA A 13 6.08 2.86 12.21
N SER A 14 6.08 3.15 13.52
CA SER A 14 5.37 4.28 14.12
C SER A 14 5.85 5.64 13.60
N GLN A 15 7.17 5.84 13.51
CA GLN A 15 7.76 7.08 12.99
C GLN A 15 7.43 7.28 11.51
N ILE A 16 7.42 6.20 10.75
CA ILE A 16 7.18 6.20 9.31
C ILE A 16 5.70 6.44 9.00
N ILE A 17 4.80 5.84 9.79
CA ILE A 17 3.37 6.16 9.77
C ILE A 17 3.16 7.65 10.09
N ALA A 18 3.83 8.17 11.12
CA ALA A 18 3.67 9.56 11.56
C ALA A 18 4.04 10.59 10.48
N ILE A 19 5.01 10.30 9.61
CA ILE A 19 5.40 11.23 8.53
C ILE A 19 4.58 11.05 7.26
N TYR A 20 3.82 9.96 7.08
CA TYR A 20 3.11 9.65 5.83
C TYR A 20 2.21 10.79 5.36
N GLN A 21 1.38 11.32 6.25
CA GLN A 21 0.41 12.39 5.91
C GLN A 21 1.10 13.68 5.46
N ASN A 22 2.29 13.99 5.96
CA ASN A 22 3.03 15.20 5.61
C ASN A 22 4.06 14.97 4.49
N SER A 23 4.22 13.73 4.04
CA SER A 23 5.20 13.36 3.03
C SER A 23 4.73 13.71 1.61
N PRO A 24 5.66 14.06 0.70
CA PRO A 24 5.34 14.19 -0.72
C PRO A 24 4.94 12.83 -1.32
N SER A 25 4.23 12.84 -2.44
CA SER A 25 3.73 11.63 -3.12
C SER A 25 4.80 10.57 -3.39
N SER A 26 6.01 10.97 -3.80
CA SER A 26 7.13 10.04 -4.02
C SER A 26 7.48 9.27 -2.75
N LEU A 27 7.57 9.97 -1.61
CA LEU A 27 7.89 9.35 -0.33
C LEU A 27 6.71 8.54 0.22
N ARG A 28 5.46 9.01 0.07
CA ARG A 28 4.26 8.21 0.43
C ARG A 28 4.24 6.87 -0.29
N ARG A 29 4.60 6.84 -1.58
CA ARG A 29 4.73 5.60 -2.36
C ARG A 29 5.77 4.67 -1.76
N GLU A 30 6.97 5.18 -1.42
CA GLU A 30 8.02 4.37 -0.80
C GLU A 30 7.57 3.81 0.55
N ILE A 31 6.89 4.62 1.37
CA ILE A 31 6.33 4.20 2.65
C ILE A 31 5.32 3.06 2.45
N LEU A 32 4.39 3.17 1.50
CA LEU A 32 3.41 2.11 1.18
C LEU A 32 4.08 0.79 0.79
N LEU A 33 5.06 0.85 -0.11
CA LEU A 33 5.81 -0.34 -0.55
C LEU A 33 6.62 -0.98 0.59
N SER A 34 7.01 -0.17 1.55
CA SER A 34 7.77 -0.63 2.69
C SER A 34 6.90 -1.25 3.76
N ALA A 35 5.71 -0.69 4.00
CA ALA A 35 4.68 -1.31 4.83
C ALA A 35 4.25 -2.67 4.25
N TYR A 36 4.14 -2.79 2.92
CA TYR A 36 3.96 -4.06 2.23
C TYR A 36 5.07 -5.06 2.59
N SER A 37 6.34 -4.67 2.49
CA SER A 37 7.48 -5.54 2.78
C SER A 37 7.54 -6.03 4.24
N GLN A 38 6.91 -5.28 5.15
CA GLN A 38 6.80 -5.58 6.58
C GLN A 38 5.47 -6.22 6.98
N ASN A 39 4.61 -6.55 6.03
CA ASN A 39 3.29 -7.15 6.26
C ASN A 39 2.38 -6.34 7.22
N MET A 40 2.44 -5.00 7.14
CA MET A 40 1.67 -4.08 8.00
C MET A 40 0.20 -3.93 7.53
N GLY A 41 -0.54 -5.04 7.44
CA GLY A 41 -1.89 -5.08 6.88
C GLY A 41 -2.91 -4.19 7.59
N ASP A 42 -2.82 -4.05 8.91
CA ASP A 42 -3.75 -3.21 9.68
C ASP A 42 -3.61 -1.73 9.32
N TRP A 43 -2.38 -1.25 9.16
CA TRP A 43 -2.15 0.13 8.74
C TRP A 43 -2.55 0.36 7.28
N ILE A 44 -2.31 -0.60 6.39
CA ILE A 44 -2.79 -0.52 5.00
C ILE A 44 -4.32 -0.46 4.94
N ARG A 45 -5.02 -1.16 5.84
CA ARG A 45 -6.48 -1.11 5.93
C ARG A 45 -7.01 0.28 6.24
N GLU A 46 -6.38 1.00 7.18
CA GLU A 46 -6.77 2.38 7.55
C GLU A 46 -6.70 3.35 6.36
N LEU A 47 -5.78 3.10 5.43
CA LEU A 47 -5.57 3.95 4.26
C LEU A 47 -6.58 3.71 3.11
N LYS A 48 -7.43 2.68 3.19
CA LYS A 48 -8.40 2.33 2.13
C LYS A 48 -9.34 3.49 1.80
N GLU A 49 -9.80 4.23 2.80
CA GLU A 49 -10.73 5.35 2.61
C GLU A 49 -10.10 6.50 1.83
N SER A 50 -8.78 6.66 1.97
CA SER A 50 -8.01 7.68 1.25
C SER A 50 -7.58 7.25 -0.15
N TYR A 51 -7.83 6.00 -0.57
CA TYR A 51 -7.36 5.46 -1.84
C TYR A 51 -7.79 6.31 -3.05
N THR A 52 -9.03 6.81 -3.06
CA THR A 52 -9.60 7.55 -4.19
C THR A 52 -8.84 8.86 -4.47
N ILE A 53 -8.34 9.52 -3.42
CA ILE A 53 -7.60 10.79 -3.50
C ILE A 53 -6.09 10.61 -3.63
N MET A 54 -5.57 9.38 -3.58
CA MET A 54 -4.15 9.12 -3.81
C MET A 54 -3.75 9.44 -5.25
N ASP A 55 -2.51 9.92 -5.43
CA ASP A 55 -1.93 10.04 -6.76
C ASP A 55 -1.73 8.66 -7.40
N ILE A 56 -1.51 8.64 -8.72
CA ILE A 56 -1.47 7.41 -9.51
C ILE A 56 -0.39 6.41 -9.05
N TRP A 57 0.75 6.90 -8.55
CA TRP A 57 1.83 6.03 -8.08
C TRP A 57 1.57 5.50 -6.68
N CYS A 58 0.98 6.31 -5.80
CA CYS A 58 0.49 5.85 -4.51
C CYS A 58 -0.64 4.83 -4.65
N LYS A 59 -1.59 5.02 -5.58
CA LYS A 59 -2.63 4.02 -5.89
C LYS A 59 -2.03 2.67 -6.29
N ARG A 60 -1.02 2.67 -7.16
CA ARG A 60 -0.32 1.45 -7.57
C ARG A 60 0.41 0.78 -6.41
N ALA A 61 1.12 1.56 -5.59
CA ALA A 61 1.76 1.05 -4.39
C ALA A 61 0.73 0.48 -3.40
N PHE A 62 -0.43 1.12 -3.28
CA PHE A 62 -1.53 0.65 -2.45
C PHE A 62 -2.12 -0.66 -2.96
N ILE A 63 -2.37 -0.81 -4.27
CA ILE A 63 -2.83 -2.09 -4.85
C ILE A 63 -1.84 -3.21 -4.52
N ILE A 64 -0.54 -2.95 -4.62
CA ILE A 64 0.49 -3.92 -4.22
C ILE A 64 0.40 -4.24 -2.73
N ALA A 65 0.35 -3.20 -1.89
CA ALA A 65 0.30 -3.35 -0.44
C ALA A 65 -0.99 -4.04 0.04
N SER A 66 -2.10 -3.89 -0.67
CA SER A 66 -3.38 -4.55 -0.36
C SER A 66 -3.28 -6.07 -0.30
N THR A 67 -2.22 -6.66 -0.88
CA THR A 67 -1.96 -8.11 -0.78
C THR A 67 -1.68 -8.58 0.64
N THR A 68 -1.40 -7.67 1.59
CA THR A 68 -1.27 -7.97 3.03
C THR A 68 -2.63 -8.01 3.75
N LEU A 69 -3.72 -7.60 3.10
CA LEU A 69 -5.06 -7.68 3.66
C LEU A 69 -5.59 -9.13 3.59
N PRO A 70 -6.53 -9.52 4.46
CA PRO A 70 -7.27 -10.77 4.32
C PRO A 70 -7.85 -10.93 2.91
N VAL A 71 -7.80 -12.15 2.38
CA VAL A 71 -8.14 -12.46 0.98
C VAL A 71 -9.51 -11.90 0.57
N GLU A 72 -10.53 -12.11 1.41
CA GLU A 72 -11.90 -11.66 1.13
C GLU A 72 -12.01 -10.14 1.17
N GLU A 73 -11.39 -9.49 2.15
CA GLU A 73 -11.36 -8.03 2.26
C GLU A 73 -10.66 -7.39 1.04
N ARG A 74 -9.53 -7.97 0.63
CA ARG A 74 -8.75 -7.52 -0.52
C ARG A 74 -9.55 -7.66 -1.81
N LYS A 75 -10.18 -8.81 -2.05
CA LYS A 75 -11.01 -9.04 -3.25
C LYS A 75 -12.13 -8.02 -3.32
N PHE A 76 -12.90 -7.90 -2.22
CA PHE A 76 -13.99 -6.94 -2.11
C PHE A 76 -13.50 -5.53 -2.45
N PHE A 77 -12.44 -5.05 -1.80
CA PHE A 77 -11.89 -3.73 -2.08
C PHE A 77 -11.48 -3.55 -3.56
N LEU A 78 -10.71 -4.49 -4.11
CA LEU A 78 -10.21 -4.40 -5.48
C LEU A 78 -11.28 -4.63 -6.55
N ASP A 79 -12.46 -5.13 -6.21
CA ASP A 79 -13.63 -5.16 -7.11
C ASP A 79 -14.29 -3.77 -7.24
N TYR A 80 -14.21 -2.93 -6.20
CA TYR A 80 -14.72 -1.55 -6.24
C TYR A 80 -13.76 -0.54 -6.87
N VAL A 81 -12.48 -0.88 -6.99
CA VAL A 81 -11.49 -0.02 -7.65
C VAL A 81 -11.81 0.04 -9.14
N LYS A 82 -12.39 1.16 -9.57
CA LYS A 82 -12.58 1.51 -10.98
C LYS A 82 -11.40 2.35 -11.44
N ASP A 83 -10.65 1.85 -12.41
CA ASP A 83 -9.54 2.59 -13.02
C ASP A 83 -9.56 2.35 -14.54
N ASN A 84 -9.14 3.36 -15.31
CA ASN A 84 -9.04 3.26 -16.78
C ASN A 84 -7.61 2.93 -17.23
N SER A 85 -6.67 2.78 -16.30
CA SER A 85 -5.27 2.44 -16.57
C SER A 85 -5.07 0.93 -16.71
N LEU A 86 -4.69 0.46 -17.90
CA LEU A 86 -4.35 -0.95 -18.18
C LEU A 86 -3.36 -1.54 -17.16
N LEU A 87 -2.36 -0.76 -16.76
CA LEU A 87 -1.39 -1.21 -15.75
C LEU A 87 -2.05 -1.48 -14.39
N ASN A 88 -3.05 -0.69 -14.02
CA ASN A 88 -3.75 -0.85 -12.75
C ASN A 88 -4.65 -2.09 -12.81
N ASP A 89 -5.27 -2.38 -13.95
CA ASP A 89 -6.01 -3.63 -14.16
C ASP A 89 -5.12 -4.87 -14.02
N ILE A 90 -3.91 -4.83 -14.59
CA ILE A 90 -2.93 -5.91 -14.45
C ILE A 90 -2.53 -6.09 -12.98
N LEU A 91 -2.23 -4.98 -12.28
CA LEU A 91 -1.88 -5.03 -10.86
C LEU A 91 -3.03 -5.55 -10.00
N ILE A 92 -4.27 -5.15 -10.29
CA ILE A 92 -5.47 -5.62 -9.58
C ILE A 92 -5.65 -7.13 -9.78
N LYS A 93 -5.55 -7.61 -11.03
CA LYS A 93 -5.64 -9.04 -11.34
C LYS A 93 -4.56 -9.84 -10.61
N TRP A 94 -3.32 -9.37 -10.64
CA TRP A 94 -2.20 -9.98 -9.91
C TRP A 94 -2.43 -9.97 -8.39
N ALA A 95 -2.89 -8.86 -7.82
CA ALA A 95 -3.13 -8.75 -6.39
C ALA A 95 -4.26 -9.67 -5.91
N LYS A 96 -5.29 -9.89 -6.74
CA LYS A 96 -6.38 -10.84 -6.46
C LYS A 96 -5.93 -12.30 -6.48
N SER A 97 -4.95 -12.65 -7.31
CA SER A 97 -4.47 -14.02 -7.47
C SER A 97 -3.42 -14.47 -6.46
N LYS A 98 -2.89 -13.55 -5.63
CA LYS A 98 -1.82 -13.82 -4.67
C LYS A 98 -2.35 -14.37 -3.35
#